data_AF-D7SWA9-F1
#
_entry.id   AF-D7SWA9-F1
#
_cell.length_a   1.000
_cell.length_b   1.000
_cell.length_c   1.000
_cell.angle_alpha   90.00
_cell.angle_beta   90.00
_cell.angle_gamma   90.00
#
_symmetry.space_group_name_H-M   'P 1'
#
loop_
_entity.id
_entity.type
_entity.pdbx_description
1 polymer ?
#
loop_
_entity_poly.entity_id
_entity_poly.type
_entity_poly.pdbx_seq_one_letter_code
_entity_poly.pdbx_strand_id
1 'polypeptide(L)'
;MVDPTDGFTPVPLHQSNFEVQKPYDVPQNQRYSHINGVHKLWVYSTDKAHTTTSHTASRTEIRIRGYDYSSCVWQYEGHGYVPSGTTGVSIMQVFGATNRATTLMVRFMMVHSPTTEVQC
;
A
#
# COMPACT_ATOMS: atom_id res chain seq x y z
N MET A 1 1.28 -10.35 29.02
CA MET A 1 1.45 -9.88 27.64
C MET A 1 2.21 -8.59 27.71
N VAL A 2 3.32 -8.48 26.97
CA VAL A 2 4.12 -7.25 26.85
C VAL A 2 3.47 -6.40 25.75
N ASP A 3 3.48 -5.08 25.91
CA ASP A 3 2.94 -4.18 24.87
C ASP A 3 3.88 -4.27 23.64
N PRO A 4 3.36 -4.52 22.42
CA PRO A 4 4.21 -4.61 21.24
C PRO A 4 4.95 -3.29 20.92
N THR A 5 4.57 -2.17 21.53
CA THR A 5 5.23 -0.86 21.40
C THR A 5 6.30 -0.61 22.47
N ASP A 6 6.49 -1.52 23.43
CA ASP A 6 7.52 -1.37 24.47
C ASP A 6 8.91 -1.22 23.85
N GLY A 7 9.59 -0.11 24.17
CA GLY A 7 10.89 0.26 23.60
C GLY A 7 10.84 1.12 22.34
N PHE A 8 9.65 1.47 21.84
CA PHE A 8 9.48 2.40 20.73
C PHE A 8 8.99 3.77 21.20
N THR A 9 9.50 4.84 20.56
CA THR A 9 9.00 6.21 20.75
C THR A 9 7.95 6.51 19.69
N PRO A 10 6.71 6.90 20.04
CA PRO A 10 5.70 7.27 19.07
C PRO A 10 6.13 8.48 18.22
N VAL A 11 5.93 8.37 16.91
CA VAL A 11 6.18 9.46 15.96
C VAL A 11 4.85 9.86 15.34
N PRO A 12 4.42 11.14 15.42
CA PRO A 12 3.12 11.55 14.90
C PRO A 12 3.10 11.50 13.37
N LEU A 13 2.04 10.93 12.81
CA LEU A 13 1.76 10.99 11.37
C LEU A 13 0.66 12.03 11.11
N HIS A 14 0.99 13.06 10.35
CA HIS A 14 0.05 14.09 9.93
C HIS A 14 -0.30 13.94 8.44
N GLN A 15 -1.43 14.55 8.03
CA GLN A 15 -1.85 14.54 6.62
C GLN A 15 -0.80 15.16 5.69
N SER A 16 0.02 16.10 6.19
CA SER A 16 1.16 16.69 5.45
C SER A 16 2.28 15.70 5.14
N ASN A 17 2.38 14.59 5.89
CA ASN A 17 3.30 13.50 5.59
C ASN A 17 2.78 12.61 4.45
N PHE A 18 1.51 12.71 4.06
CA PHE A 18 0.90 11.80 3.09
C PHE A 18 0.91 12.40 1.69
N GLU A 19 1.80 11.88 0.85
CA GLU A 19 1.77 12.12 -0.58
C GLU A 19 0.94 11.02 -1.25
N VAL A 20 -0.20 11.39 -1.83
CA VAL A 20 -1.02 10.44 -2.59
C VAL A 20 -0.45 10.31 -4.00
N GLN A 21 0.05 9.12 -4.32
CA GLN A 21 0.38 8.73 -5.68
C GLN A 21 -0.82 8.07 -6.33
N LYS A 22 -1.07 8.41 -7.59
CA LYS A 22 -2.25 8.00 -8.38
C LYS A 22 -1.86 7.87 -9.85
N PRO A 23 -2.70 7.29 -10.73
CA PRO A 23 -2.49 7.36 -12.17
C PRO A 23 -2.27 8.80 -12.65
N TYR A 24 -1.32 9.00 -13.57
CA TYR A 24 -0.94 10.36 -13.99
C TYR A 24 -2.07 11.13 -14.68
N ASP A 25 -2.98 10.42 -15.36
CA ASP A 25 -4.06 10.94 -16.19
C ASP A 25 -5.41 11.03 -15.48
N VAL A 26 -5.51 10.60 -14.23
CA VAL A 26 -6.78 10.57 -13.47
C VAL A 26 -6.73 11.55 -12.29
N PRO A 27 -7.76 12.39 -12.04
CA PRO A 27 -7.82 13.24 -10.85
C PRO A 27 -7.78 12.44 -9.54
N GLN A 28 -7.16 12.99 -8.48
CA GLN A 28 -7.00 12.29 -7.20
C GLN A 28 -8.33 11.86 -6.56
N ASN A 29 -9.33 12.73 -6.57
CA ASN A 29 -10.65 12.46 -5.99
C ASN A 29 -11.41 11.30 -6.68
N GLN A 30 -10.95 10.86 -7.86
CA GLN A 30 -11.51 9.68 -8.53
C GLN A 30 -10.85 8.37 -8.14
N ARG A 31 -9.76 8.39 -7.36
CA ARG A 31 -9.03 7.18 -6.92
C ARG A 31 -8.71 7.15 -5.43
N TYR A 32 -8.91 8.27 -4.75
CA TYR A 32 -8.61 8.46 -3.34
C TYR A 32 -9.66 9.32 -2.66
N SER A 33 -10.01 8.97 -1.42
CA SER A 33 -10.78 9.81 -0.52
C SER A 33 -10.30 9.62 0.93
N HIS A 34 -10.39 10.67 1.74
CA HIS A 34 -10.13 10.63 3.16
C HIS A 34 -11.33 11.22 3.92
N ILE A 35 -12.07 10.36 4.63
CA ILE A 35 -13.29 10.73 5.36
C ILE A 35 -13.24 10.05 6.72
N ASN A 36 -13.41 10.83 7.80
CA ASN A 36 -13.45 10.34 9.19
C ASN A 36 -12.27 9.42 9.57
N GLY A 37 -11.04 9.78 9.17
CA GLY A 37 -9.84 9.00 9.46
C GLY A 37 -9.63 7.78 8.54
N VAL A 38 -10.54 7.50 7.62
CA VAL A 38 -10.43 6.37 6.69
C VAL A 38 -9.88 6.84 5.35
N HIS A 39 -8.70 6.36 5.00
CA HIS A 39 -8.13 6.51 3.66
C HIS A 39 -8.65 5.38 2.77
N LYS A 40 -9.48 5.72 1.78
CA LYS A 40 -9.93 4.78 0.75
C LYS A 40 -9.11 5.00 -0.51
N LEU A 41 -8.50 3.94 -1.01
CA LEU A 41 -7.69 3.92 -2.22
C LEU A 41 -8.26 2.85 -3.15
N TRP A 42 -8.39 3.16 -4.43
CA TRP A 42 -8.79 2.17 -5.43
C TRP A 42 -8.04 2.39 -6.73
N VAL A 43 -7.89 1.30 -7.48
CA VAL A 43 -7.21 1.25 -8.77
C VAL A 43 -7.99 0.31 -9.67
N TYR A 44 -8.12 0.65 -10.95
CA TYR A 44 -8.73 -0.20 -11.95
C TYR A 44 -7.66 -0.83 -12.85
N SER A 45 -7.98 -1.98 -13.45
CA SER A 45 -7.08 -2.67 -14.39
C SER A 45 -6.77 -1.84 -15.64
N THR A 46 -7.61 -0.85 -15.95
CA THR A 46 -7.46 0.08 -17.07
C THR A 46 -6.69 1.36 -16.72
N ASP A 47 -6.39 1.59 -15.44
CA ASP A 47 -5.66 2.78 -15.01
C ASP A 47 -4.22 2.76 -15.53
N LYS A 48 -3.67 3.95 -15.82
CA LYS A 48 -2.27 4.10 -16.21
C LYS A 48 -1.34 4.09 -15.00
N ALA A 49 -0.05 3.99 -15.28
CA ALA A 49 0.98 4.07 -14.26
C ALA A 49 0.96 5.43 -13.52
N HIS A 50 1.69 5.52 -12.41
CA HIS A 50 1.75 6.76 -11.62
C HIS A 50 2.41 7.93 -12.36
N THR A 51 3.34 7.65 -13.27
CA THR A 51 4.00 8.64 -14.12
C THR A 51 4.05 8.14 -15.56
N THR A 52 4.24 9.04 -16.52
CA THR A 52 4.33 8.70 -17.95
C THR A 52 5.56 7.87 -18.31
N THR A 53 6.60 7.89 -17.46
CA THR A 53 7.86 7.17 -17.64
C THR A 53 7.94 5.89 -16.81
N SER A 54 6.93 5.60 -16.00
CA SER A 54 6.95 4.43 -15.12
C SER A 54 6.66 3.14 -15.90
N HIS A 55 7.49 2.12 -15.67
CA HIS A 55 7.30 0.77 -16.20
C HIS A 55 6.57 -0.17 -15.22
N THR A 56 6.07 0.36 -14.10
CA THR A 56 5.32 -0.43 -13.11
C THR A 56 3.82 -0.36 -13.38
N ALA A 57 3.05 -1.29 -12.80
CA ALA A 57 1.59 -1.25 -12.86
C ALA A 57 1.01 0.02 -12.22
N SER A 58 -0.27 0.27 -12.48
CA SER A 58 -1.05 1.34 -11.86
C SER A 58 -1.11 1.17 -10.34
N ARG A 59 -1.20 2.30 -9.65
CA ARG A 59 -1.30 2.37 -8.19
C ARG A 59 -2.11 3.58 -7.77
N THR A 60 -2.82 3.41 -6.66
CA THR A 60 -3.20 4.51 -5.79
C THR A 60 -2.65 4.18 -4.41
N GLU A 61 -1.65 4.91 -3.96
CA GLU A 61 -0.92 4.65 -2.70
C GLU A 61 -0.65 5.95 -1.95
N ILE A 62 -0.44 5.83 -0.63
CA ILE A 62 0.10 6.91 0.19
C ILE A 62 1.58 6.64 0.41
N ARG A 63 2.43 7.55 -0.07
CA ARG A 63 3.83 7.62 0.33
C ARG A 63 3.96 8.50 1.56
N ILE A 64 4.54 7.95 2.62
CA ILE A 64 4.89 8.71 3.82
C ILE A 64 6.18 9.49 3.56
N ARG A 65 6.13 10.81 3.72
CA ARG A 65 7.24 11.77 3.57
C ARG A 65 7.66 12.32 4.94
N GLY A 66 8.94 12.70 5.04
CA GLY A 66 9.53 13.23 6.29
C GLY A 66 10.00 12.16 7.27
N TYR A 67 9.77 10.89 6.97
CA TYR A 67 10.20 9.73 7.74
C TYR A 67 10.89 8.69 6.84
N ASP A 68 11.62 9.15 5.81
CA ASP A 68 12.42 8.27 4.97
C ASP A 68 13.48 7.57 5.85
N TYR A 69 13.50 6.24 5.78
CA TYR A 69 14.30 5.41 6.67
C TYR A 69 15.80 5.57 6.40
N SER A 70 16.56 5.97 7.42
CA SER A 70 18.03 6.12 7.34
C SER A 70 18.79 5.26 8.35
N SER A 71 18.17 4.92 9.50
CA SER A 71 18.79 4.18 10.60
C SER A 71 17.75 3.75 11.65
N CYS A 72 18.20 3.01 12.68
CA CYS A 72 17.41 2.51 13.82
C CYS A 72 16.38 1.43 13.44
N VAL A 73 15.45 1.11 14.34
CA VAL A 73 14.35 0.16 14.09
C VAL A 73 13.04 0.95 14.12
N TRP A 74 12.20 0.72 13.11
CA TRP A 74 10.90 1.39 12.99
C TRP A 74 9.78 0.36 13.05
N GLN A 75 8.71 0.71 13.74
CA GLN A 75 7.47 -0.04 13.78
C GLN A 75 6.39 0.74 13.05
N TYR A 76 5.61 0.02 12.24
CA TYR A 76 4.41 0.54 11.60
C TYR A 76 3.23 -0.35 11.99
N GLU A 77 2.13 0.30 12.36
CA GLU A 77 0.86 -0.35 12.66
C GLU A 77 -0.25 0.34 11.90
N GLY A 78 -1.21 -0.44 11.41
CA GLY A 78 -2.39 0.09 10.75
C GLY A 78 -3.42 -1.00 10.48
N HIS A 79 -4.68 -0.59 10.40
CA HIS A 79 -5.78 -1.47 10.00
C HIS A 79 -6.07 -1.26 8.51
N GLY A 80 -6.14 -2.37 7.77
CA GLY A 80 -6.47 -2.38 6.35
C GLY A 80 -7.63 -3.33 6.06
N TYR A 81 -8.47 -2.93 5.11
CA TYR A 81 -9.54 -3.79 4.57
C TYR A 81 -9.38 -3.90 3.06
N VAL A 82 -9.28 -5.13 2.57
CA VAL A 82 -9.28 -5.45 1.13
C VAL A 82 -10.64 -6.05 0.79
N PRO A 83 -11.44 -5.42 -0.09
CA PRO A 83 -12.73 -5.97 -0.47
C PRO A 83 -12.62 -7.37 -1.08
N SER A 84 -13.59 -8.23 -0.76
CA SER A 84 -13.70 -9.56 -1.37
C SER A 84 -13.73 -9.47 -2.90
N GLY A 85 -13.10 -10.43 -3.58
CA GLY A 85 -12.92 -10.44 -5.03
C GLY A 85 -11.71 -9.66 -5.54
N THR A 86 -11.00 -8.91 -4.67
CA THR A 86 -9.75 -8.24 -5.03
C THR A 86 -8.58 -9.24 -5.05
N THR A 87 -7.75 -9.20 -6.08
CA THR A 87 -6.55 -10.06 -6.23
C THR A 87 -5.42 -9.30 -6.90
N GLY A 88 -4.17 -9.71 -6.69
CA GLY A 88 -3.01 -9.09 -7.33
C GLY A 88 -2.59 -7.76 -6.72
N VAL A 89 -3.16 -7.36 -5.58
CA VAL A 89 -2.93 -6.04 -4.98
C VAL A 89 -1.82 -6.08 -3.95
N SER A 90 -1.01 -5.01 -3.91
CA SER A 90 -0.04 -4.75 -2.84
C SER A 90 -0.63 -3.70 -1.91
N ILE A 91 -0.66 -3.96 -0.60
CA ILE A 91 -1.28 -3.05 0.38
C ILE A 91 -0.26 -2.32 1.26
N MET A 92 0.96 -2.84 1.33
CA MET A 92 2.06 -2.25 2.08
C MET A 92 3.35 -2.58 1.37
N GLN A 93 4.24 -1.60 1.27
CA GLN A 93 5.58 -1.77 0.75
C GLN A 93 6.58 -0.97 1.61
N VAL A 94 7.73 -1.59 1.90
CA VAL A 94 8.92 -0.89 2.39
C VAL A 94 9.91 -0.82 1.23
N PHE A 95 10.21 0.39 0.77
CA PHE A 95 11.21 0.60 -0.27
C PHE A 95 12.60 0.25 0.25
N GLY A 96 13.43 -0.28 -0.64
CA GLY A 96 14.83 -0.50 -0.30
C GLY A 96 15.62 0.80 -0.33
N ALA A 97 16.84 0.74 0.20
CA ALA A 97 17.83 1.80 0.07
C ALA A 97 18.41 1.80 -1.37
N THR A 98 19.61 2.34 -1.56
CA THR A 98 20.21 2.65 -2.86
C THR A 98 20.17 1.53 -3.91
N ASN A 99 20.30 0.26 -3.51
CA ASN A 99 20.51 -0.85 -4.44
C ASN A 99 19.29 -1.77 -4.64
N ARG A 100 18.16 -1.48 -3.98
CA ARG A 100 16.96 -2.33 -4.05
C ARG A 100 15.71 -1.47 -4.15
N ALA A 101 14.84 -1.73 -5.12
CA ALA A 101 13.57 -1.02 -5.22
C ALA A 101 12.66 -1.32 -4.02
N THR A 102 12.64 -2.55 -3.54
CA THR A 102 11.73 -2.99 -2.47
C THR A 102 12.44 -3.98 -1.54
N THR A 103 12.26 -3.80 -0.23
CA THR A 103 12.72 -4.73 0.81
C THR A 103 11.61 -5.66 1.25
N LEU A 104 10.40 -5.12 1.45
CA LEU A 104 9.21 -5.87 1.88
C LEU A 104 7.99 -5.42 1.08
N MET A 105 7.12 -6.35 0.72
CA MET A 105 5.82 -6.04 0.12
C MET A 105 4.78 -7.07 0.56
N VAL A 106 3.62 -6.60 1.03
CA VAL A 106 2.49 -7.44 1.41
C VAL A 106 1.50 -7.46 0.25
N ARG A 107 1.23 -8.66 -0.29
CA ARG A 107 0.33 -8.88 -1.43
C ARG A 107 -0.82 -9.81 -1.10
N PHE A 108 -1.99 -9.49 -1.64
CA PHE A 108 -3.17 -10.34 -1.57
C PHE A 108 -3.42 -10.97 -2.94
N MET A 109 -3.42 -12.30 -2.97
CA MET A 109 -3.68 -13.10 -4.16
C MET A 109 -4.87 -14.00 -3.85
N MET A 110 -5.90 -13.98 -4.70
CA MET A 110 -6.92 -15.01 -4.67
C MET A 110 -6.27 -16.34 -5.07
N VAL A 111 -6.45 -17.37 -4.24
CA VAL A 111 -6.12 -18.74 -4.63
C VAL A 111 -7.22 -19.19 -5.57
N HIS A 112 -6.89 -19.38 -6.84
CA HIS A 112 -7.80 -20.10 -7.73
C HIS A 112 -7.90 -21.53 -7.19
N SER A 113 -9.09 -21.92 -6.72
CA SER A 113 -9.37 -23.33 -6.52
C SER A 113 -9.36 -23.99 -7.90
N PRO A 114 -8.62 -25.09 -8.12
CA PRO A 114 -8.82 -25.86 -9.34
C PRO A 114 -10.29 -26.28 -9.35
N THR A 115 -10.98 -25.99 -10.45
CA THR A 115 -12.35 -26.44 -10.71
C THR A 115 -12.44 -27.96 -10.48
N THR A 116 -13.20 -28.34 -9.47
CA THR A 116 -13.89 -29.62 -9.30
C THR A 116 -13.17 -30.86 -9.86
N GLU A 117 -12.35 -31.53 -9.05
CA GLU A 117 -12.26 -32.99 -9.19
C GLU A 117 -13.50 -33.57 -8.51
N VAL A 118 -14.47 -33.98 -9.34
CA VAL A 118 -15.52 -34.91 -8.91
C VAL A 118 -14.80 -36.22 -8.65
N GLN A 119 -14.57 -36.54 -7.38
CA GLN A 119 -14.10 -37.86 -6.99
C GLN A 119 -15.32 -38.79 -7.03
N CYS A 120 -15.32 -39.74 -7.98
CA CYS A 120 -16.27 -40.85 -8.04
C CYS A 120 -16.20 -41.71 -6.77
#